data_AF-A0A957YBX8-F1
#
_entry.id   AF-A0A957YBX8-F1
#
_cell.length_a   1.000
_cell.length_b   1.000
_cell.length_c   1.000
_cell.angle_alpha   90.00
_cell.angle_beta   90.00
_cell.angle_gamma   90.00
#
_symmetry.space_group_name_H-M   'P 1'
#
loop_
_entity.id
_entity.type
_entity.pdbx_description
1 polymer ?
#
loop_
_entity_poly.entity_id
_entity_poly.type
_entity_poly.pdbx_seq_one_letter_code
_entity_poly.pdbx_strand_id
1 'polypeptide(L)'
;MSITVIIHVQGGDAILGEIEEMPDPLANYVTFTNVRARDGKPVIYIDREATRIMFPWHRISFLETLPSEEDHEEIESFFRD
;
A
#
# COMPACT_ATOMS: atom_id res chain seq x y z
N MET A 1 -12.25 -5.13 4.08
CA MET A 1 -11.43 -3.96 4.43
C MET A 1 -10.22 -3.98 3.53
N SER A 2 -9.79 -2.83 3.00
CA SER A 2 -8.51 -2.74 2.30
C SER A 2 -7.38 -2.55 3.30
N ILE A 3 -6.21 -3.09 2.99
CA ILE A 3 -4.98 -2.90 3.78
C ILE A 3 -4.25 -1.73 3.14
N THR A 4 -4.02 -0.66 3.91
CA THR A 4 -3.22 0.47 3.43
C THR A 4 -1.74 0.06 3.45
N VAL A 5 -1.06 0.32 2.34
CA VAL A 5 0.35 -0.05 2.19
C VAL A 5 1.20 1.10 1.65
N ILE A 6 2.44 1.18 2.13
CA ILE A 6 3.49 1.97 1.48
C ILE A 6 4.28 1.04 0.55
N ILE A 7 4.40 1.45 -0.70
CA ILE A 7 4.99 0.69 -1.80
C ILE A 7 6.35 1.33 -2.12
N HIS A 8 7.44 0.60 -1.85
CA HIS A 8 8.79 1.04 -2.19
C HIS A 8 9.19 0.44 -3.53
N VAL A 9 9.17 1.24 -4.60
CA VAL A 9 9.51 0.80 -5.96
C VAL A 9 10.98 1.08 -6.25
N GLN A 10 11.67 0.12 -6.87
CA GLN A 10 13.08 0.26 -7.22
C GLN A 10 13.31 1.47 -8.13
N GLY A 11 14.16 2.40 -7.68
CA GLY A 11 14.53 3.60 -8.44
C GLY A 11 13.44 4.68 -8.51
N GLY A 12 12.38 4.57 -7.71
CA GLY A 12 11.33 5.56 -7.59
C GLY A 12 11.09 5.98 -6.14
N ASP A 13 10.30 7.03 -5.96
CA ASP A 13 9.83 7.43 -4.64
C ASP A 13 8.77 6.45 -4.12
N ALA A 14 8.71 6.31 -2.80
CA ALA A 14 7.68 5.50 -2.16
C ALA A 14 6.30 6.15 -2.34
N ILE A 15 5.29 5.31 -2.61
CA ILE A 15 3.90 5.73 -2.83
C ILE A 15 2.97 4.98 -1.87
N LEU A 16 1.81 5.57 -1.58
CA LEU A 16 0.73 4.93 -0.83
C LEU A 16 -0.24 4.24 -1.78
N GLY A 17 -0.81 3.14 -1.34
CA GLY A 17 -1.91 2.47 -2.03
C GLY A 17 -2.66 1.54 -1.09
N GLU A 18 -3.61 0.82 -1.65
CA GLU A 18 -4.43 -0.15 -0.93
C GLU A 18 -4.40 -1.50 -1.64
N ILE A 19 -4.34 -2.59 -0.86
CA ILE A 19 -4.53 -3.96 -1.35
C ILE A 19 -5.82 -4.53 -0.74
N GLU A 20 -6.57 -5.32 -1.50
CA GLU A 20 -7.80 -5.94 -1.01
C GLU A 20 -7.52 -7.08 -0.02
N GLU A 21 -6.43 -7.84 -0.27
CA GLU A 21 -5.98 -8.96 0.55
C GLU A 21 -4.45 -9.08 0.47
N MET A 22 -3.86 -9.87 1.39
CA MET A 22 -2.45 -10.17 1.32
C MET A 22 -2.13 -10.93 0.03
N PRO A 23 -1.13 -10.48 -0.75
CA PRO A 23 -0.84 -11.09 -2.04
C PRO A 23 -0.33 -12.52 -1.88
N ASP A 24 -0.71 -13.38 -2.83
CA ASP A 24 -0.16 -14.75 -2.95
C ASP A 24 1.38 -14.67 -3.09
N PRO A 25 2.15 -15.39 -2.26
CA PRO A 25 3.61 -15.47 -2.37
C PRO A 25 4.13 -15.92 -3.75
N LEU A 26 3.30 -16.61 -4.54
CA LEU A 26 3.62 -17.08 -5.89
C LEU A 26 3.12 -16.14 -7.01
N ALA A 27 2.41 -15.07 -6.67
CA ALA A 27 1.99 -14.09 -7.66
C ALA A 27 3.20 -13.46 -8.34
N ASN A 28 3.04 -13.00 -9.58
CA ASN A 28 4.09 -12.29 -10.32
C ASN A 28 4.00 -10.75 -10.13
N TYR A 29 2.88 -10.28 -9.59
CA TYR A 29 2.58 -8.87 -9.37
C TYR A 29 1.66 -8.71 -8.17
N VAL A 30 1.55 -7.47 -7.69
CA VAL A 30 0.57 -7.04 -6.68
C VAL A 30 -0.32 -5.99 -7.32
N THR A 31 -1.63 -6.09 -7.06
CA THR A 31 -2.62 -5.11 -7.51
C THR A 31 -2.90 -4.12 -6.40
N PHE A 32 -2.79 -2.84 -6.71
CA PHE A 32 -3.06 -1.74 -5.80
C PHE A 32 -4.20 -0.88 -6.33
N THR A 33 -4.96 -0.31 -5.41
CA THR A 33 -5.97 0.72 -5.67
C THR A 33 -5.61 2.00 -4.90
N ASN A 34 -6.28 3.10 -5.24
CA ASN A 34 -6.14 4.40 -4.56
C ASN A 34 -4.68 4.89 -4.41
N VAL A 35 -3.88 4.66 -5.47
CA VAL A 35 -2.44 4.94 -5.45
C VAL A 35 -2.18 6.44 -5.51
N ARG A 36 -1.38 6.94 -4.56
CA ARG A 36 -1.04 8.36 -4.41
C ARG A 36 0.37 8.53 -3.86
N ALA A 37 0.98 9.67 -4.11
CA ALA A 37 2.21 10.05 -3.44
C ALA A 37 1.97 10.17 -1.92
N ARG A 38 3.03 10.10 -1.12
CA ARG A 38 2.93 10.18 0.35
C ARG A 38 2.34 11.49 0.86
N ASP A 39 2.40 12.56 0.09
CA ASP A 39 1.77 13.85 0.38
C ASP A 39 0.30 13.94 -0.07
N GLY A 40 -0.26 12.84 -0.58
CA GLY A 40 -1.64 12.73 -1.06
C GLY A 40 -1.85 13.16 -2.51
N LYS A 41 -0.81 13.66 -3.20
CA LYS A 41 -0.94 14.06 -4.61
C LYS A 41 -0.97 12.86 -5.55
N PRO A 42 -1.48 13.04 -6.79
CA PRO A 42 -1.38 12.01 -7.83
C PRO A 42 0.07 11.62 -8.11
N VAL A 43 0.32 10.34 -8.36
CA VAL A 43 1.63 9.85 -8.79
C VAL A 43 1.87 10.25 -10.24
N ILE A 44 3.01 10.90 -10.52
CA ILE A 44 3.27 11.57 -11.80
C ILE A 44 3.25 10.64 -13.03
N TYR A 45 3.54 9.36 -12.84
CA TYR A 45 3.66 8.37 -13.91
C TYR A 45 2.45 7.42 -13.97
N ILE A 46 1.41 7.68 -13.18
CA ILE A 46 0.18 6.91 -13.18
C ILE A 46 -0.93 7.77 -13.79
N ASP A 47 -1.67 7.19 -14.73
CA ASP A 47 -2.79 7.88 -15.36
C ASP A 47 -3.92 8.14 -14.35
N ARG A 48 -4.59 9.30 -14.47
CA ARG A 48 -5.65 9.71 -13.54
C ARG A 48 -6.91 8.85 -13.65
N GLU A 49 -7.13 8.21 -14.80
CA GLU A 49 -8.28 7.34 -15.03
C GLU A 49 -7.99 5.88 -14.63
N ALA A 50 -6.74 5.55 -14.27
CA ALA A 50 -6.38 4.21 -13.86
C ALA A 50 -6.98 3.86 -12.49
N THR A 51 -7.81 2.82 -12.46
CA THR A 51 -8.51 2.37 -11.25
C THR A 51 -7.75 1.28 -10.49
N ARG A 52 -6.89 0.53 -11.18
CA ARG A 52 -6.07 -0.56 -10.63
C ARG A 52 -4.67 -0.48 -11.21
N ILE A 53 -3.67 -0.57 -10.34
CA ILE A 53 -2.26 -0.49 -10.71
C ILE A 53 -1.60 -1.81 -10.34
N MET A 54 -0.90 -2.42 -11.29
CA MET A 54 -0.23 -3.70 -11.09
C MET A 54 1.28 -3.47 -11.10
N PHE A 55 1.94 -3.64 -9.96
CA PHE A 55 3.41 -3.62 -9.92
C PHE A 55 3.94 -5.04 -9.89
N PRO A 56 4.91 -5.39 -10.76
CA PRO A 56 5.54 -6.68 -10.71
C PRO A 56 6.41 -6.80 -9.45
N TRP A 57 6.41 -7.97 -8.81
CA TRP A 57 7.13 -8.19 -7.56
C TRP A 57 8.62 -7.86 -7.65
N HIS A 58 9.26 -8.21 -8.77
CA HIS A 58 10.70 -7.96 -8.98
C HIS A 58 11.08 -6.48 -9.07
N ARG A 59 10.11 -5.56 -9.11
CA ARG A 59 10.34 -4.10 -9.06
C ARG A 59 10.02 -3.50 -7.69
N ILE A 60 9.34 -4.23 -6.81
CA ILE A 60 9.01 -3.80 -5.46
C ILE A 60 10.18 -4.20 -4.55
N SER A 61 10.73 -3.23 -3.83
CA SER A 61 11.80 -3.50 -2.85
C SER A 61 11.23 -4.09 -1.57
N PHE A 62 10.16 -3.50 -1.03
CA PHE A 62 9.37 -4.02 0.09
C PHE A 62 8.03 -3.26 0.20
N LEU A 63 7.13 -3.79 1.05
CA LEU A 63 5.83 -3.18 1.38
C LEU A 63 5.76 -2.96 2.90
N GLU A 64 5.21 -1.83 3.33
CA GLU A 64 4.84 -1.58 4.73
C GLU A 64 3.32 -1.63 4.84
N THR A 65 2.77 -2.54 5.63
CA THR A 65 1.34 -2.55 5.96
C THR A 65 1.09 -1.58 7.12
N LEU A 66 0.20 -0.61 6.92
CA LEU A 66 -0.21 0.30 7.98
C LEU A 66 -1.35 -0.31 8.78
N PRO A 67 -1.37 -0.13 10.12
CA PRO A 67 -2.50 -0.55 10.94
C PRO A 67 -3.79 0.11 10.45
N SER A 68 -4.88 -0.66 10.47
CA SER A 68 -6.22 -0.11 10.25
C SER A 68 -6.64 0.74 11.44
N GLU A 69 -7.66 1.60 11.27
CA GLU A 69 -8.24 2.34 12.40
C GLU A 69 -8.77 1.39 13.50
N GLU A 70 -9.24 0.20 13.14
CA GLU A 70 -9.64 -0.84 14.09
C GLU A 70 -8.45 -1.39 14.91
N ASP A 71 -7.27 -1.56 14.29
CA ASP A 71 -6.06 -2.02 14.99
C ASP A 71 -5.53 -0.98 16.00
N HIS A 72 -5.80 0.30 15.76
CA HIS A 72 -5.37 1.38 16.65
C HIS A 72 -6.13 1.38 17.99
N GLU A 73 -7.43 1.06 17.99
CA GLU A 73 -8.23 1.00 19.23
C GLU A 73 -7.78 -0.14 20.17
N GLU A 74 -7.34 -1.27 19.62
CA GLU A 74 -6.90 -2.41 20.41
C GLU A 74 -5.59 -2.10 21.15
N ILE A 75 -4.66 -1.37 20.52
CA ILE A 75 -3.36 -1.01 21.10
C ILE A 75 -3.51 -0.04 22.29
N GLU A 76 -4.43 0.93 22.23
CA GLU A 76 -4.67 1.85 23.35
C GLU A 76 -5.20 1.14 24.61
N SER A 77 -5.86 -0.01 24.46
CA SER A 77 -6.42 -0.76 25.58
C SER A 77 -5.37 -1.48 26.45
N PHE A 78 -4.20 -1.80 25.90
CA PHE A 78 -3.10 -2.48 26.62
C PHE A 78 -2.29 -1.55 27.52
N PHE A 79 -2.38 -0.23 27.31
CA PHE A 79 -1.71 0.78 28.15
C PHE A 79 -2.71 1.41 29.13
N ARG A 80 -3.05 0.69 30.20
CA ARG A 80 -3.67 1.27 31.40
C ARG A 80 -2.93 0.76 32.65
N ASP A 81 -2.53 1.71 33.49
CA ASP A 81 -1.67 1.58 34.69
C ASP A 81 -1.97 0.39 35.62
#